data_AF-A0A2V8CP47-F1
#
_entry.id   AF-A0A2V8CP47-F1
#
_cell.length_a   1.000
_cell.length_b   1.000
_cell.length_c   1.000
_cell.angle_alpha   90.00
_cell.angle_beta   90.00
_cell.angle_gamma   90.00
#
_symmetry.space_group_name_H-M   'P 1'
#
loop_
_entity.id
_entity.type
_entity.pdbx_description
1 polymer ?
#
loop_
_entity_poly.entity_id
_entity_poly.type
_entity_poly.pdbx_seq_one_letter_code
_entity_poly.pdbx_strand_id
1 'polypeptide(L)' 'MATTAKLFRNGRSQAVRLPREFRFEGDRVRVRRAGRGVLVEPMFASVVEWFAELDRFGAEPFMADGRRQPPTPERAIFSQ' A
#
# COMPACT_ATOMS: atom_id res chain seq x y z
N MET A 1 10.18 -19.79 -0.74
CA MET A 1 10.83 -20.40 0.44
C MET A 1 10.12 -19.88 1.69
N ALA A 2 9.71 -20.77 2.59
CA ALA A 2 9.10 -20.39 3.87
C ALA A 2 10.09 -20.72 4.99
N THR A 3 10.33 -19.78 5.90
CA THR A 3 11.13 -20.00 7.11
C THR A 3 10.30 -19.66 8.33
N THR A 4 10.70 -20.17 9.49
CA THR A 4 10.08 -19.81 10.76
C THR A 4 10.79 -18.60 11.36
N ALA A 5 10.03 -17.70 11.98
CA ALA A 5 10.55 -16.53 12.66
C ALA A 5 10.17 -16.58 14.14
N LYS A 6 11.04 -16.08 15.01
CA LYS A 6 10.78 -16.04 16.45
C LYS A 6 9.86 -14.87 16.79
N LEU A 7 8.77 -15.16 17.51
CA LEU A 7 7.96 -14.15 18.19
C LEU A 7 8.60 -13.76 19.51
N PHE A 8 8.59 -12.47 19.81
CA PHE A 8 9.09 -11.94 21.08
C PHE A 8 8.30 -10.70 21.50
N ARG A 9 8.62 -10.18 22.69
CA ARG A 9 8.01 -8.97 23.24
C ARG A 9 8.98 -7.80 23.09
N ASN A 10 8.48 -6.66 22.62
CA ASN A 10 9.18 -5.37 22.68
C ASN A 10 8.33 -4.41 23.51
N GLY A 11 8.69 -4.25 24.79
CA GLY A 11 7.86 -3.58 25.78
C GLY A 11 6.46 -4.21 25.87
N ARG A 12 5.43 -3.40 25.64
CA ARG A 12 4.02 -3.83 25.65
C ARG A 12 3.52 -4.43 24.32
N SER A 13 4.37 -4.47 23.30
CA SER A 13 4.02 -4.93 21.96
C SER A 13 4.56 -6.35 21.67
N GLN A 14 3.88 -7.07 20.77
CA GLN A 14 4.43 -8.29 20.15
C GLN A 14 5.26 -7.90 18.93
N ALA A 15 6.37 -8.60 18.71
CA ALA A 15 7.28 -8.37 17.59
C ALA A 15 7.70 -9.70 16.95
N VAL A 16 8.05 -9.63 15.66
CA VAL A 16 8.61 -10.74 14.88
C VAL A 16 10.06 -10.41 14.58
N ARG A 17 11.00 -11.33 14.83
CA ARG A 17 12.39 -11.16 14.41
C ARG A 17 12.53 -11.60 12.95
N LEU A 18 12.65 -10.63 12.04
CA LEU A 18 12.86 -10.93 10.62
C LEU A 18 14.24 -11.58 10.39
N PRO A 19 14.30 -12.76 9.75
CA PRO A 19 15.54 -13.34 9.25
C PRO A 19 16.23 -12.39 8.26
N ARG A 20 17.53 -12.58 8.05
CA ARG A 20 18.38 -11.63 7.30
C ARG A 20 17.86 -11.39 5.88
N GLU A 21 17.44 -12.47 5.23
CA GLU A 21 16.94 -12.51 3.86
C GLU A 21 15.55 -11.85 3.67
N PHE A 22 14.84 -11.55 4.77
CA PHE A 22 13.53 -10.89 4.75
C PHE A 22 13.57 -9.48 5.37
N ARG A 23 14.76 -8.91 5.60
CA ARG A 23 14.86 -7.54 6.13
C ARG A 23 14.44 -6.52 5.09
N PHE A 24 13.75 -5.49 5.55
CA PHE A 24 13.40 -4.32 4.75
C PHE A 24 14.47 -3.23 4.95
N GLU A 25 14.65 -2.41 3.92
CA GLU A 25 15.37 -1.14 4.04
C GLU A 25 14.49 -0.09 4.76
N GLY A 26 15.12 0.89 5.42
CA GLY A 26 14.42 1.98 6.11
C GLY A 26 13.94 1.65 7.53
N ASP A 27 13.06 2.50 8.07
CA ASP A 27 12.58 2.45 9.47
C ASP A 27 11.09 2.09 9.61
N ARG A 28 10.36 1.97 8.49
CA ARG A 28 8.90 1.76 8.48
C ARG A 28 8.45 0.79 7.39
N VAL A 29 7.36 0.10 7.70
CA VAL A 29 6.69 -0.85 6.81
C VAL A 29 5.18 -0.67 6.90
N ARG A 30 4.48 -1.00 5.81
CA ARG A 30 3.02 -1.11 5.81
C ARG A 30 2.63 -2.50 6.29
N VAL A 31 1.63 -2.57 7.18
CA VAL A 31 1.10 -3.84 7.68
C VAL A 31 -0.40 -3.90 7.45
N ARG A 32 -0.90 -4.98 6.87
CA ARG A 32 -2.34 -5.23 6.69
C ARG A 32 -2.71 -6.67 7.01
N ARG A 33 -3.95 -6.92 7.42
CA ARG A 33 -4.46 -8.28 7.64
C ARG A 33 -4.73 -8.97 6.30
N ALA A 34 -4.28 -10.22 6.19
CA ALA A 34 -4.46 -11.06 5.00
C ALA A 34 -4.80 -12.48 5.44
N GLY A 35 -6.09 -12.83 5.41
CA GLY A 35 -6.58 -14.12 5.90
C GLY A 35 -6.21 -14.37 7.37
N ARG A 36 -5.51 -15.48 7.63
CA ARG A 36 -5.03 -15.87 8.96
C ARG A 36 -3.74 -15.16 9.41
N GLY A 37 -3.14 -14.34 8.54
CA GLY A 37 -1.87 -13.69 8.80
C GLY A 37 -1.91 -12.18 8.64
N VAL A 38 -0.72 -11.60 8.64
CA VAL A 38 -0.47 -10.21 8.24
C VAL A 38 0.46 -10.21 7.04
N LEU A 39 0.23 -9.27 6.13
CA LEU A 39 1.18 -8.95 5.08
C LEU A 39 1.96 -7.71 5.50
N VAL A 40 3.28 -7.77 5.37
CA VAL A 40 4.21 -6.67 5.66
C VAL A 40 4.88 -6.29 4.34
N GLU A 41 4.71 -5.04 3.94
CA GLU A 41 5.18 -4.51 2.66
C GLU A 41 6.09 -3.30 2.94
N PRO A 42 7.14 -3.05 2.13
CA PRO A 42 7.97 -1.87 2.31
C PRO A 42 7.11 -0.60 2.15
N MET A 43 7.48 0.47 2.86
CA MET A 43 6.98 1.79 2.51
C MET A 43 7.87 2.36 1.41
N PHE A 44 7.25 2.96 0.38
CA PHE A 44 7.99 3.81 -0.56
C PHE A 44 8.61 4.97 0.21
N ALA A 45 9.92 5.17 0.06
CA ALA A 45 10.65 6.24 0.73
C ALA A 45 10.56 7.55 -0.06
N SER A 46 10.20 7.48 -1.36
CA SER A 46 10.01 8.66 -2.20
C SER A 46 8.86 8.51 -3.20
N VAL A 47 8.36 9.65 -3.67
CA VAL A 47 7.38 9.73 -4.76
C VAL A 47 7.95 9.14 -6.07
N VAL A 48 9.27 9.24 -6.27
CA VAL A 48 9.96 8.70 -7.44
C VAL A 48 9.91 7.16 -7.45
N GLU A 49 10.23 6.51 -6.33
CA GLU A 49 10.11 5.06 -6.19
C GLU A 49 8.68 4.58 -6.40
N TRP A 50 7.71 5.36 -5.90
CA TRP A 50 6.30 5.05 -6.07
C TRP A 50 5.86 5.13 -7.54
N PHE A 51 6.26 6.16 -8.29
CA PHE A 51 6.01 6.23 -9.74
C PHE A 51 6.71 5.10 -10.50
N ALA A 52 7.96 4.79 -10.17
CA ALA A 52 8.68 3.68 -10.79
C ALA A 52 7.98 2.32 -10.55
N GLU A 53 7.32 2.14 -9.40
CA GLU A 53 6.49 0.95 -9.15
C GLU A 53 5.20 0.98 -9.98
N LEU A 54 4.54 2.14 -10.09
CA LEU A 54 3.36 2.30 -10.93
C LEU A 54 3.65 1.97 -12.40
N ASP A 55 4.80 2.36 -12.92
CA ASP A 55 5.21 2.10 -14.30
C ASP A 55 5.27 0.60 -14.62
N ARG A 56 5.53 -0.26 -13.63
CA ARG A 56 5.49 -1.73 -13.81
C ARG A 56 4.10 -2.25 -14.15
N PHE A 57 3.05 -1.51 -13.79
CA PHE A 57 1.66 -1.84 -14.09
C PHE A 57 1.16 -1.18 -15.39
N GLY A 58 1.96 -0.32 -16.03
CA GLY A 58 1.59 0.45 -17.23
C GLY A 58 1.50 -0.35 -18.53
N ALA A 59 1.20 -1.65 -18.48
CA ALA A 59 1.10 -2.51 -19.66
C ALA A 59 -0.05 -2.12 -20.59
N GLU A 60 -1.09 -1.46 -20.04
CA GLU A 60 -2.21 -0.92 -20.80
C GLU A 60 -2.43 0.57 -20.48
N PRO A 61 -2.87 1.39 -21.44
CA PRO A 61 -3.19 2.79 -21.19
C PRO A 61 -4.32 2.93 -20.16
N PHE A 62 -4.02 3.53 -19.00
CA PHE A 62 -5.03 3.83 -17.98
C PHE A 62 -5.99 4.90 -18.49
N MET A 63 -7.29 4.58 -18.54
CA MET A 63 -8.36 5.49 -18.99
C MET A 63 -8.11 6.03 -20.41
N ALA A 64 -7.88 5.14 -21.38
CA ALA A 64 -7.61 5.49 -22.78
C ALA A 64 -8.65 6.47 -23.39
N ASP A 65 -9.93 6.27 -23.06
CA ASP A 65 -11.05 7.11 -23.54
C ASP A 65 -11.31 8.34 -22.65
N GLY A 66 -10.40 8.62 -21.71
CA GLY A 66 -10.52 9.69 -20.73
C GLY A 66 -11.51 9.40 -19.60
N ARG A 67 -11.69 10.41 -18.74
CA ARG A 67 -12.62 10.31 -17.60
C ARG A 67 -14.05 10.57 -18.08
N ARG A 68 -14.94 9.59 -17.87
CA ARG A 68 -16.39 9.73 -18.05
C ARG A 68 -17.02 10.58 -16.94
N GLN A 69 -16.74 11.89 -16.97
CA GLN A 69 -17.27 12.84 -16.01
C GLN A 69 -18.67 13.30 -16.46
N PRO A 70 -19.73 13.09 -15.65
CA PRO A 70 -21.04 13.64 -15.98
C PRO A 70 -21.04 15.17 -15.88
N PRO A 71 -21.98 15.86 -16.55
CA PRO A 71 -22.16 17.29 -16.36
C PRO A 71 -22.49 17.58 -14.89
N THR A 72 -22.07 18.76 -14.42
CA THR A 72 -22.42 19.25 -13.08
C THR A 72 -23.95 19.29 -12.96
N PRO A 73 -24.55 18.62 -11.96
CA PRO A 73 -26.00 18.62 -11.80
C PRO A 73 -26.49 20.02 -11.41
N GLU A 74 -27.60 20.45 -12.00
CA GLU A 74 -28.29 21.65 -11.55
C GLU A 74 -28.90 21.42 -10.16
N ARG A 75 -28.80 22.44 -9.31
CA ARG A 75 -29.40 22.44 -7.96
C ARG A 75 -30.27 23.68 -7.81
N ALA A 76 -31.50 23.50 -7.38
CA ALA A 76 -32.31 24.60 -6.85
C ALA A 76 -31.79 24.91 -5.43
N ILE A 77 -30.93 25.92 -5.30
CA ILE A 77 -30.29 26.28 -4.02
C ILE A 77 -31.28 27.01 -3.10
N PHE A 78 -32.27 27.70 -3.68
CA PHE A 78 -33.30 28.41 -2.94
C PHE A 78 -34.66 28.21 -3.63
N SER A 79 -35.70 27.91 -2.84
CA SER A 79 -37.10 28.09 -3.23
C SER A 79 -37.47 29.54 -2.95
N GLN A 80 -37.89 30.29 -3.98
CA GLN A 80 -38.68 31.51 -3.75
C GLN A 80 -40.09 31.14 -3.32
#